data_AF-A0A174QRG2-F1
#
_entry.id   AF-A0A174QRG2-F1
#
_cell.length_a   1.000
_cell.length_b   1.000
_cell.length_c   1.000
_cell.angle_alpha   90.00
_cell.angle_beta   90.00
_cell.angle_gamma   90.00
#
_symmetry.space_group_name_H-M   'P 1'
#
loop_
_entity.id
_entity.type
_entity.pdbx_description
1 polymer ?
#
loop_
_entity_poly.entity_id
_entity_poly.type
_entity_poly.pdbx_seq_one_letter_code
_entity_poly.pdbx_strand_id
1 'polypeptide(L)'
;MPVSPPLSPTPVSAEALAAYRALLAGEPGALDRPPEGLELHQVTLPPAEELEYVLLDLDGDGGAELVVQMVAQPQQFNAVFHYGDGELSCWQYDIVEMSCRDYPLEDGAMVRQYDTGTGPNRYSHLYTVFRYLPDGETEECASLAVHQDTQEDGTEVFTYLVDDAEVDQDTFAAEFEELVGSRLLSLEDWIPATERPG
;
A
#
# COMPACT_ATOMS: atom_id res chain seq x y z
N MET A 1 24.33 -13.69 -2.53
CA MET A 1 23.12 -13.05 -2.01
C MET A 1 22.74 -13.79 -0.73
N PRO A 2 22.80 -13.18 0.47
CA PRO A 2 22.04 -13.72 1.57
C PRO A 2 20.57 -13.50 1.23
N VAL A 3 19.78 -14.56 1.22
CA VAL A 3 18.33 -14.45 1.23
C VAL A 3 17.95 -13.85 2.57
N SER A 4 17.15 -12.77 2.56
CA SER A 4 16.52 -12.26 3.78
C SER A 4 15.81 -13.42 4.47
N PRO A 5 15.92 -13.57 5.80
CA PRO A 5 15.10 -14.55 6.50
C PRO A 5 13.63 -14.26 6.19
N PRO A 6 12.79 -15.29 6.01
CA PRO A 6 11.36 -15.07 5.81
C PRO A 6 10.84 -14.23 6.97
N LEU A 7 10.06 -13.20 6.64
CA LEU A 7 9.36 -12.39 7.63
C LEU A 7 8.65 -13.35 8.59
N SER A 8 8.97 -13.24 9.88
CA SER A 8 8.22 -14.00 10.87
C SER A 8 6.77 -13.50 10.78
N PRO A 9 5.77 -14.39 10.65
CA PRO A 9 4.41 -13.96 10.44
C PRO A 9 3.99 -13.07 11.60
N THR A 10 3.52 -11.87 11.27
CA THR A 10 3.01 -10.91 12.25
C THR A 10 1.90 -11.59 13.07
N PRO A 11 1.91 -11.46 14.41
CA PRO A 11 0.86 -12.03 15.24
C PRO A 11 -0.53 -11.52 14.84
N VAL A 12 -1.48 -12.43 14.71
CA VAL A 12 -2.89 -12.09 14.49
C VAL A 12 -3.73 -12.71 15.60
N SER A 13 -4.58 -11.91 16.23
CA SER A 13 -5.50 -12.42 17.25
C SER A 13 -6.55 -13.35 16.62
N ALA A 14 -7.08 -14.30 17.39
CA ALA A 14 -8.10 -15.22 16.87
C ALA A 14 -9.38 -14.49 16.41
N GLU A 15 -9.67 -13.34 17.02
CA GLU A 15 -10.83 -12.49 16.70
C GLU A 15 -10.58 -11.72 15.39
N ALA A 16 -9.42 -11.07 15.25
CA ALA A 16 -9.02 -10.42 14.01
C ALA A 16 -9.00 -11.39 12.83
N LEU A 17 -8.42 -12.59 13.04
CA LEU A 17 -8.39 -13.65 12.04
C LEU A 17 -9.80 -14.09 11.61
N ALA A 18 -10.75 -14.19 12.55
CA ALA A 18 -12.13 -14.53 12.25
C ALA A 18 -12.82 -13.41 11.45
N ALA A 19 -12.59 -12.14 11.82
CA ALA A 19 -13.13 -10.98 11.11
C ALA A 19 -12.60 -10.90 9.68
N TYR A 20 -11.29 -11.05 9.48
CA TYR A 20 -10.66 -11.06 8.15
C TYR A 20 -11.17 -12.20 7.27
N ARG A 21 -11.36 -13.39 7.84
CA ARG A 21 -11.97 -14.53 7.13
C ARG A 21 -13.40 -14.25 6.68
N ALA A 22 -14.22 -13.64 7.53
CA ALA A 22 -15.60 -13.29 7.20
C ALA A 22 -15.64 -12.23 6.08
N LEU A 23 -14.77 -11.21 6.17
CA LEU A 23 -14.63 -10.17 5.15
C LEU A 23 -14.24 -10.76 3.79
N LEU A 24 -13.15 -11.54 3.73
CA LEU A 24 -12.67 -12.15 2.48
C LEU A 24 -13.66 -13.18 1.90
N ALA A 25 -14.52 -13.78 2.73
CA ALA A 25 -15.60 -14.64 2.29
C ALA A 25 -16.83 -13.88 1.77
N GLY A 26 -16.82 -12.54 1.84
CA GLY A 26 -17.94 -11.69 1.45
C GLY A 26 -19.16 -11.84 2.36
N GLU A 27 -18.96 -12.18 3.64
CA GLU A 27 -20.06 -12.32 4.59
C GLU A 27 -20.77 -10.97 4.80
N PRO A 28 -22.10 -10.90 4.64
CA PRO A 28 -22.84 -9.66 4.85
C PRO A 28 -22.65 -9.13 6.28
N GLY A 29 -22.22 -7.87 6.39
CA GLY A 29 -22.01 -7.23 7.69
C GLY A 29 -20.68 -7.57 8.36
N ALA A 30 -19.71 -8.15 7.64
CA ALA A 30 -18.37 -8.38 8.17
C ALA A 30 -17.58 -7.10 8.47
N LEU A 31 -17.90 -6.00 7.77
CA LEU A 31 -17.29 -4.69 7.98
C LEU A 31 -18.18 -3.85 8.91
N ASP A 32 -17.59 -3.33 10.00
CA ASP A 32 -18.29 -2.50 10.98
C ASP A 32 -18.17 -1.00 10.62
N ARG A 33 -16.99 -0.59 10.13
CA ARG A 33 -16.70 0.83 9.85
C ARG A 33 -16.12 1.02 8.44
N PRO A 34 -16.78 1.79 7.55
CA PRO A 34 -16.22 2.16 6.25
C PRO A 34 -15.15 3.25 6.41
N PRO A 35 -14.32 3.50 5.39
CA PRO A 35 -13.40 4.64 5.41
C PRO A 35 -14.19 5.96 5.34
N GLU A 36 -13.55 7.07 5.70
CA GLU A 36 -14.19 8.38 5.67
C GLU A 36 -14.74 8.71 4.28
N GLY A 37 -15.96 9.26 4.24
CA GLY A 37 -16.62 9.68 3.00
C GLY A 37 -17.32 8.55 2.23
N LEU A 38 -17.22 7.29 2.67
CA LEU A 38 -17.98 6.17 2.14
C LEU A 38 -18.98 5.61 3.15
N GLU A 39 -20.08 5.08 2.63
CA GLU A 39 -21.05 4.29 3.38
C GLU A 39 -20.70 2.80 3.29
N LEU A 40 -21.11 1.99 4.29
CA LEU A 40 -20.81 0.55 4.34
C LEU A 40 -21.17 -0.20 3.05
N HIS A 41 -22.31 0.13 2.44
CA HIS A 41 -22.78 -0.54 1.22
C HIS A 41 -21.96 -0.21 -0.04
N GLN A 42 -21.05 0.77 0.04
CA GLN A 42 -20.15 1.16 -1.05
C GLN A 42 -18.80 0.44 -0.95
N VAL A 43 -18.49 -0.17 0.20
CA VAL A 43 -17.27 -0.95 0.42
C VAL A 43 -17.57 -2.40 0.09
N THR A 44 -17.12 -2.85 -1.08
CA THR A 44 -17.34 -4.20 -1.57
C THR A 44 -16.04 -4.76 -2.14
N LEU A 45 -15.60 -5.90 -1.63
CA LEU A 45 -14.44 -6.57 -2.20
C LEU A 45 -14.79 -7.20 -3.56
N PRO A 46 -13.85 -7.18 -4.53
CA PRO A 46 -13.90 -8.09 -5.68
C PRO A 46 -14.01 -9.57 -5.25
N PRO A 47 -14.34 -10.49 -6.17
CA PRO A 47 -14.35 -11.92 -5.88
C PRO A 47 -13.00 -12.40 -5.33
N ALA A 48 -13.02 -13.30 -4.34
CA ALA A 48 -11.81 -13.78 -3.67
C ALA A 48 -10.82 -14.47 -4.63
N GLU A 49 -11.29 -15.01 -5.76
CA GLU A 49 -10.46 -15.59 -6.81
C GLU A 49 -9.59 -14.57 -7.55
N GLU A 50 -9.95 -13.29 -7.46
CA GLU A 50 -9.23 -12.17 -8.08
C GLU A 50 -8.33 -11.45 -7.07
N LEU A 51 -8.37 -11.84 -5.80
CA LEU A 51 -7.70 -11.15 -4.70
C LEU A 51 -6.58 -11.97 -4.07
N GLU A 52 -5.58 -11.25 -3.61
CA GLU A 52 -4.52 -11.74 -2.73
C GLU A 52 -4.38 -10.79 -1.53
N TYR A 53 -3.82 -11.30 -0.43
CA TYR A 53 -3.65 -10.53 0.79
C TYR A 53 -2.33 -10.80 1.48
N VAL A 54 -1.93 -9.86 2.33
CA VAL A 54 -0.83 -10.02 3.29
C VAL A 54 -1.29 -9.52 4.66
N LEU A 55 -0.67 -10.04 5.72
CA LEU A 55 -0.90 -9.63 7.09
C LEU A 55 0.35 -8.94 7.61
N LEU A 56 0.27 -7.64 7.88
CA LEU A 56 1.40 -6.81 8.30
C LEU A 56 1.01 -5.90 9.46
N ASP A 57 1.94 -5.64 10.36
CA ASP A 57 1.79 -4.64 11.43
C ASP A 57 2.08 -3.26 10.83
N LEU A 58 1.02 -2.54 10.48
CA LEU A 58 1.11 -1.28 9.74
C LEU A 58 1.15 -0.06 10.67
N ASP A 59 0.62 -0.18 11.88
CA ASP A 59 0.58 0.89 12.89
C ASP A 59 1.62 0.71 14.02
N GLY A 60 2.30 -0.43 14.08
CA GLY A 60 3.34 -0.75 15.05
C GLY A 60 2.83 -1.24 16.40
N ASP A 61 1.55 -1.65 16.51
CA ASP A 61 0.97 -2.15 17.75
C ASP A 61 1.31 -3.63 18.05
N GLY A 62 1.89 -4.33 17.07
CA GLY A 62 2.30 -5.73 17.14
C GLY A 62 1.22 -6.74 16.73
N GLY A 63 0.02 -6.28 16.38
CA GLY A 63 -1.01 -6.99 15.64
C GLY A 63 -0.87 -6.75 14.13
N ALA A 64 -1.45 -7.63 13.32
CA ALA A 64 -1.42 -7.45 11.87
C ALA A 64 -2.74 -6.88 11.36
N GLU A 65 -2.65 -5.87 10.51
CA GLU A 65 -3.69 -5.45 9.59
C GLU A 65 -3.73 -6.37 8.37
N LEU A 66 -4.91 -6.40 7.73
CA LEU A 66 -5.12 -7.07 6.46
C LEU A 66 -4.97 -6.07 5.31
N VAL A 67 -3.97 -6.29 4.46
CA VAL A 67 -3.86 -5.60 3.16
C VAL A 67 -4.35 -6.52 2.06
N VAL A 68 -5.26 -6.05 1.23
CA VAL A 68 -5.87 -6.82 0.12
C VAL A 68 -5.61 -6.10 -1.20
N GLN A 69 -5.27 -6.84 -2.25
CA GLN A 69 -5.12 -6.28 -3.59
C GLN A 69 -5.58 -7.26 -4.68
N MET A 70 -5.73 -6.74 -5.90
CA MET A 70 -5.99 -7.55 -7.10
C MET A 70 -4.74 -8.31 -7.55
N VAL A 71 -4.90 -9.61 -7.80
CA VAL A 71 -3.82 -10.49 -8.30
C VAL A 71 -3.26 -9.95 -9.61
N ALA A 72 -1.93 -9.79 -9.65
CA ALA A 72 -1.15 -9.32 -10.80
C ALA A 72 -1.53 -7.91 -11.35
N GLN A 73 -2.53 -7.25 -10.76
CA GLN A 73 -3.02 -5.93 -11.16
C GLN A 73 -3.33 -5.08 -9.91
N PRO A 74 -2.39 -4.94 -8.97
CA PRO A 74 -2.63 -4.28 -7.68
C PRO A 74 -3.10 -2.82 -7.83
N GLN A 75 -2.76 -2.15 -8.93
CA GLN A 75 -3.23 -0.81 -9.28
C GLN A 75 -4.75 -0.72 -9.59
N GLN A 76 -5.46 -1.85 -9.71
CA GLN A 76 -6.91 -1.82 -9.95
C GLN A 76 -7.71 -1.76 -8.66
N PHE A 77 -7.14 -2.27 -7.58
CA PHE A 77 -7.78 -2.29 -6.28
C PHE A 77 -6.77 -2.62 -5.19
N ASN A 78 -6.75 -1.81 -4.14
CA ASN A 78 -6.04 -2.07 -2.90
C ASN A 78 -6.88 -1.56 -1.73
N ALA A 79 -6.91 -2.31 -0.62
CA ALA A 79 -7.61 -1.91 0.59
C ALA A 79 -6.85 -2.37 1.85
N VAL A 80 -6.96 -1.58 2.92
CA VAL A 80 -6.39 -1.87 4.25
C VAL A 80 -7.50 -1.98 5.28
N PHE A 81 -7.46 -3.06 6.08
CA PHE A 81 -8.42 -3.33 7.13
C PHE A 81 -7.73 -3.59 8.46
N HIS A 82 -8.22 -2.94 9.51
CA HIS A 82 -7.77 -3.07 10.88
C HIS A 82 -8.88 -3.66 11.74
N TYR A 83 -8.50 -4.53 12.68
CA TYR A 83 -9.40 -5.05 13.69
C TYR A 83 -8.95 -4.59 15.08
N GLY A 84 -9.77 -3.77 15.72
CA GLY A 84 -9.47 -3.18 17.03
C GLY A 84 -10.75 -2.93 17.80
N ASP A 85 -10.70 -3.05 19.12
CA ASP A 85 -11.84 -2.82 20.02
C ASP A 85 -13.12 -3.62 19.67
N GLY A 86 -12.95 -4.77 19.01
CA GLY A 86 -14.06 -5.63 18.61
C GLY A 86 -14.70 -5.26 17.27
N GLU A 87 -14.19 -4.25 16.57
CA GLU A 87 -14.72 -3.76 15.29
C GLU A 87 -13.72 -3.96 14.16
N LEU A 88 -14.23 -4.35 12.98
CA LEU A 88 -13.46 -4.34 11.73
C LEU A 88 -13.67 -3.00 11.00
N SER A 89 -12.60 -2.22 10.88
CA SER A 89 -12.58 -0.95 10.16
C SER A 89 -11.78 -1.03 8.87
N CYS A 90 -12.25 -0.35 7.84
CA CYS A 90 -11.52 -0.12 6.60
C CYS A 90 -10.82 1.24 6.68
N TRP A 91 -9.49 1.25 6.65
CA TRP A 91 -8.67 2.46 6.72
C TRP A 91 -8.44 3.07 5.35
N GLN A 92 -8.21 2.23 4.35
CA GLN A 92 -7.99 2.67 2.99
C GLN A 92 -8.75 1.75 2.04
N TYR A 93 -9.35 2.36 1.02
CA TYR A 93 -10.16 1.68 0.01
C TYR A 93 -9.99 2.41 -1.32
N ASP A 94 -9.02 1.98 -2.11
CA ASP A 94 -8.71 2.55 -3.41
C ASP A 94 -9.26 1.65 -4.52
N ILE A 95 -10.08 2.26 -5.37
CA ILE A 95 -10.70 1.65 -6.53
C ILE A 95 -10.28 2.44 -7.76
N VAL A 96 -9.58 1.79 -8.68
CA VAL A 96 -9.07 2.32 -9.97
C VAL A 96 -8.92 3.85 -10.02
N GLU A 97 -7.82 4.35 -9.46
CA GLU A 97 -7.21 5.59 -9.92
C GLU A 97 -5.92 5.21 -10.70
N MET A 98 -5.93 5.31 -12.03
CA MET A 98 -4.78 4.86 -12.85
C MET A 98 -3.46 5.55 -12.53
N SER A 99 -3.51 6.69 -11.82
CA SER A 99 -2.38 7.54 -11.45
C SER A 99 -1.95 7.39 -9.98
N CYS A 100 -2.74 6.75 -9.12
CA CYS A 100 -2.42 6.59 -7.70
C CYS A 100 -2.35 5.10 -7.35
N ARG A 101 -1.35 4.70 -6.55
CA ARG A 101 -1.29 3.35 -5.99
C ARG A 101 -0.62 3.35 -4.64
N ASP A 102 -1.26 2.73 -3.68
CA ASP A 102 -0.69 2.44 -2.37
C ASP A 102 -0.24 0.98 -2.32
N TYR A 103 0.95 0.71 -1.76
CA TYR A 103 1.44 -0.65 -1.56
C TYR A 103 2.30 -0.77 -0.29
N PRO A 104 2.23 -1.92 0.40
CA PRO A 104 2.98 -2.16 1.63
C PRO A 104 4.45 -2.51 1.37
N LEU A 105 5.27 -2.22 2.38
CA LEU A 105 6.66 -2.64 2.50
C LEU A 105 6.79 -3.71 3.60
N GLU A 106 7.87 -4.48 3.53
CA GLU A 106 8.18 -5.57 4.46
C GLU A 106 8.23 -5.13 5.94
N ASP A 107 8.54 -3.86 6.20
CA ASP A 107 8.67 -3.29 7.55
C ASP A 107 7.38 -2.65 8.08
N GLY A 108 6.25 -2.83 7.39
CA GLY A 108 4.95 -2.29 7.74
C GLY A 108 4.73 -0.83 7.33
N ALA A 109 5.73 -0.16 6.73
CA ALA A 109 5.47 1.11 6.06
C ALA A 109 4.67 0.87 4.76
N MET A 110 4.06 1.93 4.27
CA MET A 110 3.34 1.97 3.01
C MET A 110 4.00 2.99 2.09
N VAL A 111 3.87 2.78 0.78
CA VAL A 111 4.25 3.75 -0.23
C VAL A 111 3.00 4.16 -1.00
N ARG A 112 2.72 5.46 -1.02
CA ARG A 112 1.80 6.07 -1.97
C ARG A 112 2.59 6.56 -3.16
N GLN A 113 2.36 5.97 -4.32
CA GLN A 113 2.90 6.48 -5.58
C GLN A 113 1.84 7.23 -6.35
N TYR A 114 2.18 8.44 -6.79
CA TYR A 114 1.35 9.27 -7.66
C TYR A 114 2.10 9.66 -8.93
N ASP A 115 1.63 9.16 -10.06
CA ASP A 115 2.16 9.44 -11.39
C ASP A 115 1.28 10.47 -12.09
N THR A 116 1.79 11.68 -12.31
CA THR A 116 1.00 12.80 -12.83
C THR A 116 1.67 13.53 -13.99
N GLY A 117 0.88 14.01 -14.92
CA GLY A 117 1.33 14.76 -16.09
C GLY A 117 0.71 16.15 -16.15
N THR A 118 1.53 17.17 -16.39
CA THR A 118 1.06 18.55 -16.65
C THR A 118 1.38 18.95 -18.08
N GLY A 119 0.41 18.73 -18.97
CA GLY A 119 0.60 18.94 -20.41
C GLY A 119 1.44 17.83 -21.07
N PRO A 120 1.84 18.00 -22.34
CA PRO A 120 2.50 16.93 -23.10
C PRO A 120 3.97 16.70 -22.71
N ASN A 121 4.57 17.64 -21.96
CA ASN A 121 6.02 17.73 -21.79
C ASN A 121 6.46 17.62 -20.33
N ARG A 122 5.53 17.49 -19.38
CA ARG A 122 5.87 17.39 -17.95
C ARG A 122 5.23 16.18 -17.35
N TYR A 123 6.05 15.33 -16.77
CA TYR A 123 5.62 14.14 -16.08
C TYR A 123 6.32 14.07 -14.73
N SER A 124 5.65 13.52 -13.72
CA SER A 124 6.17 13.46 -12.37
C SER A 124 5.78 12.15 -11.73
N HIS A 125 6.77 11.52 -11.10
CA HIS A 125 6.62 10.35 -10.26
C HIS A 125 6.83 10.81 -8.82
N LEU A 126 5.79 10.74 -8.01
CA LEU A 126 5.83 11.13 -6.60
C LEU A 126 5.69 9.86 -5.76
N TYR A 127 6.51 9.74 -4.72
CA TYR A 127 6.43 8.64 -3.76
C TYR A 127 6.41 9.24 -2.35
N THR A 128 5.40 8.88 -1.57
CA THR A 128 5.30 9.21 -0.16
C THR A 128 5.39 7.92 0.63
N VAL A 129 6.42 7.78 1.46
CA VAL A 129 6.54 6.68 2.41
C VAL A 129 5.84 7.10 3.69
N PHE A 130 4.91 6.30 4.19
CA PHE A 130 4.13 6.63 5.38
C PHE A 130 3.88 5.40 6.26
N ARG A 131 3.44 5.64 7.49
CA ARG A 131 2.92 4.62 8.40
C ARG A 131 1.51 4.95 8.82
N TYR A 132 0.73 3.93 9.14
CA TYR A 132 -0.56 4.14 9.78
C TYR A 132 -0.36 4.47 11.26
N LEU A 133 -1.28 5.26 11.79
CA LEU A 133 -1.47 5.46 13.22
C LEU A 133 -2.63 4.55 13.68
N PRO A 134 -2.76 4.28 15.00
CA PRO A 134 -3.79 3.35 15.49
C PRO A 134 -5.25 3.73 15.19
N ASP A 135 -5.51 4.98 14.80
CA ASP A 135 -6.83 5.46 14.38
C ASP A 135 -7.06 5.38 12.87
N GLY A 136 -6.08 4.91 12.09
CA GLY A 136 -6.09 4.84 10.63
C GLY A 136 -5.62 6.12 9.94
N GLU A 137 -5.24 7.17 10.69
CA GLU A 137 -4.54 8.32 10.12
C GLU A 137 -3.13 7.91 9.65
N THR A 138 -2.47 8.78 8.89
CA THR A 138 -1.14 8.48 8.34
C THR A 138 -0.10 9.50 8.79
N GLU A 139 1.11 9.02 9.06
CA GLU A 139 2.28 9.86 9.31
C GLU A 139 3.30 9.67 8.17
N GLU A 140 3.63 10.75 7.48
CA GLU A 140 4.65 10.75 6.44
C GLU A 140 6.05 10.56 7.05
N CYS A 141 6.76 9.56 6.53
CA CYS A 141 8.11 9.21 6.93
C CYS A 141 9.17 9.82 6.01
N ALA A 142 8.88 9.89 4.70
CA ALA A 142 9.76 10.47 3.68
C ALA A 142 8.98 10.77 2.39
N SER A 143 9.49 11.69 1.58
CA SER A 143 9.02 11.93 0.22
C SER A 143 10.14 11.85 -0.82
N LEU A 144 9.82 11.31 -1.99
CA LEU A 144 10.72 11.17 -3.13
C LEU A 144 9.98 11.65 -4.38
N ALA A 145 10.64 12.44 -5.23
CA ALA A 145 10.04 12.86 -6.50
C ALA A 145 11.03 12.82 -7.66
N VAL A 146 10.53 12.43 -8.83
CA VAL A 146 11.21 12.59 -10.12
C VAL A 146 10.33 13.44 -11.02
N HIS A 147 10.81 14.62 -11.39
CA HIS A 147 10.18 15.45 -12.42
C HIS A 147 10.92 15.28 -13.74
N GLN A 148 10.18 14.91 -14.78
CA GLN A 148 10.65 14.83 -16.15
C GLN A 148 10.05 15.98 -16.97
N ASP A 149 10.92 16.81 -17.52
CA ASP A 149 10.58 17.89 -18.45
C ASP A 149 11.16 17.60 -19.84
N THR A 150 10.30 17.46 -20.85
CA THR A 150 10.68 17.33 -22.26
C THR A 150 10.74 18.73 -22.92
N GLN A 151 11.93 19.15 -23.32
CA GLN A 151 12.14 20.43 -24.01
C GLN A 151 11.61 20.40 -25.46
N GLU A 152 11.51 21.56 -26.09
CA GLU A 152 11.00 21.69 -27.49
C GLU A 152 11.84 20.90 -28.51
N ASP A 153 13.13 20.70 -28.24
CA ASP A 153 14.03 19.91 -29.09
C ASP A 153 13.97 18.40 -28.81
N GLY A 154 13.11 17.97 -27.89
CA GLY A 154 12.95 16.59 -27.45
C GLY A 154 13.92 16.16 -26.36
N THR A 155 14.79 17.04 -25.86
CA THR A 155 15.68 16.72 -24.74
C THR A 155 14.88 16.52 -23.46
N GLU A 156 15.13 15.42 -22.76
CA GLU A 156 14.55 15.16 -21.44
C GLU A 156 15.48 15.69 -20.34
N VAL A 157 14.90 16.45 -19.41
CA VAL A 157 15.57 16.95 -18.21
C VAL A 157 14.89 16.33 -17.00
N PHE A 158 15.69 15.80 -16.08
CA PHE A 158 15.21 15.18 -14.85
C PHE A 158 15.62 16.02 -13.64
N THR A 159 14.68 16.24 -12.73
CA THR A 159 14.93 16.80 -11.39
C THR A 159 14.56 15.73 -10.37
N TYR A 160 15.45 15.45 -9.43
CA TYR A 160 15.26 14.44 -8.39
C TYR A 160 15.16 15.13 -7.03
N LEU A 161 14.18 14.75 -6.22
CA LEU A 161 13.99 15.30 -4.88
C LEU A 161 13.89 14.19 -3.84
N VAL A 162 14.46 14.46 -2.67
CA VAL A 162 14.32 13.68 -1.43
C VAL A 162 13.94 14.68 -0.34
N ASP A 163 12.78 14.50 0.30
CA ASP A 163 12.22 15.41 1.31
C ASP A 163 12.25 16.89 0.86
N ASP A 164 11.71 17.14 -0.34
CA ASP A 164 11.70 18.43 -1.03
C ASP A 164 13.08 19.05 -1.35
N ALA A 165 14.18 18.35 -1.06
CA ALA A 165 15.53 18.80 -1.41
C ALA A 165 15.97 18.21 -2.75
N GLU A 166 16.39 19.08 -3.68
CA GLU A 166 16.97 18.66 -4.95
C GLU A 166 18.30 17.93 -4.72
N VAL A 167 18.43 16.74 -5.30
CA VAL A 167 19.62 15.88 -5.22
C VAL A 167 20.05 15.41 -6.61
N ASP A 168 21.26 14.86 -6.71
CA ASP A 168 21.66 14.18 -7.94
C ASP A 168 21.00 12.79 -8.09
N GLN A 169 21.06 12.25 -9.30
CA GLN A 169 20.43 10.96 -9.65
C GLN A 169 20.97 9.79 -8.81
N ASP A 170 22.27 9.78 -8.52
CA ASP A 170 22.90 8.67 -7.78
C ASP A 170 22.44 8.68 -6.32
N THR A 171 22.32 9.87 -5.72
CA THR A 171 21.77 10.07 -4.37
C THR A 171 20.31 9.64 -4.34
N PHE A 172 19.49 10.09 -5.28
CA PHE A 172 18.09 9.68 -5.36
C PHE A 172 17.94 8.17 -5.50
N ALA A 173 18.73 7.54 -6.37
CA ALA A 173 18.66 6.09 -6.58
C ALA A 173 19.03 5.30 -5.31
N ALA A 174 20.01 5.78 -4.55
CA ALA A 174 20.39 5.17 -3.28
C ALA A 174 19.27 5.30 -2.23
N GLU A 175 18.69 6.49 -2.07
CA GLU A 175 17.59 6.75 -1.14
C GLU A 175 16.33 5.96 -1.53
N PHE A 176 15.97 5.92 -2.82
CA PHE A 176 14.84 5.14 -3.32
C PHE A 176 15.03 3.64 -3.06
N GLU A 177 16.22 3.09 -3.30
CA GLU A 177 16.52 1.69 -3.00
C GLU A 177 16.45 1.41 -1.49
N GLU A 178 16.98 2.31 -0.65
CA GLU A 178 16.94 2.13 0.80
C GLU A 178 15.54 2.23 1.40
N LEU A 179 14.74 3.19 0.94
CA LEU A 179 13.42 3.49 1.50
C LEU A 179 12.32 2.60 0.90
N VAL A 180 12.45 2.23 -0.37
CA VAL A 180 11.41 1.49 -1.11
C VAL A 180 11.95 0.18 -1.67
N GLY A 181 12.93 0.23 -2.57
CA GLY A 181 13.32 -0.91 -3.42
C GLY A 181 13.72 -2.17 -2.63
N SER A 182 14.53 -1.99 -1.59
CA SER A 182 15.03 -3.07 -0.73
C SER A 182 14.01 -3.62 0.26
N ARG A 183 12.83 -3.01 0.36
CA ARG A 183 11.75 -3.36 1.30
C ARG A 183 10.46 -3.77 0.59
N LEU A 184 10.48 -3.91 -0.72
CA LEU A 184 9.32 -4.39 -1.48
C LEU A 184 9.03 -5.84 -1.10
N LEU A 185 7.76 -6.15 -0.82
CA LEU A 185 7.32 -7.53 -0.67
C LEU A 185 7.59 -8.33 -1.95
N SER A 186 7.98 -9.59 -1.77
CA SER A 186 8.01 -10.57 -2.83
C SER A 186 6.59 -10.95 -3.25
N LEU A 187 6.42 -11.38 -4.50
CA LEU A 187 5.16 -11.99 -4.95
C LEU A 187 4.80 -13.26 -4.16
N GLU A 188 5.79 -13.92 -3.55
CA GLU A 188 5.60 -15.12 -2.73
C GLU A 188 5.05 -14.81 -1.32
N ASP A 189 5.09 -13.56 -0.89
CA ASP A 189 4.56 -13.14 0.43
C ASP A 189 3.03 -12.95 0.40
N TRP A 190 2.46 -12.81 -0.80
CA TRP A 190 1.02 -12.64 -1.00
C TRP A 190 0.31 -13.98 -1.01
N ILE A 191 -0.76 -14.07 -0.23
CA ILE A 191 -1.57 -15.28 -0.10
C ILE A 191 -2.86 -15.11 -0.92
N PRO A 192 -3.23 -16.07 -1.78
CA PRO A 192 -4.52 -16.02 -2.47
C PRO A 192 -5.67 -15.91 -1.45
N ALA A 193 -6.61 -14.99 -1.66
CA ALA A 193 -7.73 -14.79 -0.73
C ALA A 193 -8.62 -16.04 -0.60
N THR A 194 -8.57 -16.94 -1.60
CA THR A 194 -9.22 -18.26 -1.55
C THR A 194 -8.65 -19.21 -0.48
N GLU A 195 -7.38 -19.07 -0.08
CA GLU A 195 -6.73 -19.94 0.91
C GLU A 195 -7.17 -19.61 2.35
N ARG A 196 -7.74 -18.41 2.55
CA ARG A 196 -8.17 -17.82 3.83
C ARG A 196 -7.03 -17.71 4.87
N PRO A 197 -6.99 -16.64 5.69
CA PRO A 197 -6.01 -16.51 6.77
C PRO A 197 -6.00 -17.76 7.67
N GLY A 198 -4.82 -18.26 8.07
CA GLY A 198 -4.61 -19.51 8.83
C GLY A 198 -4.76 -19.37 10.34
#